data_AF-A0A3B9WBZ5-F1
#
_entry.id   AF-A0A3B9WBZ5-F1
#
_cell.length_a   1.000
_cell.length_b   1.000
_cell.length_c   1.000
_cell.angle_alpha   90.00
_cell.angle_beta   90.00
_cell.angle_gamma   90.00
#
_symmetry.space_group_name_H-M   'P 1'
#
loop_
_entity.id
_entity.type
_entity.pdbx_description
1 polymer ?
#
loop_
_entity_poly.entity_id
_entity_poly.type
_entity_poly.pdbx_seq_one_letter_code
_entity_poly.pdbx_strand_id
1 'polypeptide(L)'
;MPAQHSPSGHTVHLSTSGVDARITPDEFGGFVLEIGGAVQSHVDLADPARIRYEYLRRMANVLDAASPDGAPVRVLHLGAGALTLPRYLQATRPGSEQTV
;
A
#
# COMPACT_ATOMS: atom_id res chain seq x y z
N MET A 1 -8.43 -15.77 27.64
CA MET A 1 -8.84 -15.56 26.24
C MET A 1 -8.66 -14.08 25.93
N PRO A 2 -7.66 -13.62 25.17
CA PRO A 2 -7.61 -12.21 24.83
C PRO A 2 -8.74 -11.92 23.82
N ALA A 3 -9.49 -10.85 24.08
CA ALA A 3 -10.61 -10.43 23.25
C ALA A 3 -10.13 -10.10 21.83
N GLN A 4 -10.69 -10.77 20.82
CA GLN A 4 -10.52 -10.41 19.42
C GLN A 4 -11.26 -9.09 19.18
N HIS A 5 -10.58 -7.96 19.30
CA HIS A 5 -11.03 -6.75 18.65
C HIS A 5 -10.89 -6.98 17.15
N SER A 6 -11.98 -7.36 16.48
CA SER A 6 -12.05 -7.17 15.03
C SER A 6 -11.88 -5.68 14.80
N PRO A 7 -10.81 -5.21 14.12
CA PRO A 7 -10.66 -3.79 13.89
C PRO A 7 -11.84 -3.35 13.02
N SER A 8 -12.74 -2.54 13.57
CA SER A 8 -13.84 -2.00 12.77
C SER A 8 -13.24 -1.17 11.64
N GLY A 9 -13.74 -1.34 10.42
CA GLY A 9 -13.29 -0.53 9.30
C GLY A 9 -13.43 0.97 9.59
N HIS A 10 -12.52 1.76 9.06
CA HIS A 10 -12.54 3.22 9.17
C HIS A 10 -12.98 3.82 7.83
N THR A 11 -14.01 4.66 7.84
CA THR A 11 -14.55 5.30 6.64
C THR A 11 -14.42 6.82 6.74
N VAL A 12 -14.01 7.47 5.64
CA VAL A 12 -13.91 8.92 5.51
C VAL A 12 -14.56 9.35 4.20
N HIS A 13 -15.39 10.40 4.25
CA HIS A 13 -15.91 11.04 3.05
C HIS A 13 -14.85 11.96 2.43
N LEU A 14 -14.49 11.72 1.16
CA LEU A 14 -13.49 12.52 0.46
C LEU A 14 -14.16 13.73 -0.20
N SER A 15 -13.94 14.93 0.36
CA SER A 15 -14.57 16.17 -0.12
C SER A 15 -14.22 16.54 -1.57
N THR A 16 -13.03 16.19 -2.05
CA THR A 16 -12.59 16.51 -3.43
C THR A 16 -13.30 15.66 -4.48
N SER A 17 -13.56 14.38 -4.19
CA SER A 17 -14.17 13.44 -5.14
C SER A 17 -15.64 13.14 -4.87
N GLY A 18 -16.16 13.52 -3.69
CA GLY A 18 -17.55 13.27 -3.29
C GLY A 18 -17.87 11.79 -3.03
N VAL A 19 -16.84 10.95 -2.82
CA VAL A 19 -16.99 9.51 -2.58
C VAL A 19 -16.36 9.11 -1.25
N ASP A 20 -16.76 7.97 -0.71
CA ASP A 20 -16.20 7.45 0.53
C ASP A 20 -14.92 6.65 0.29
N ALA A 21 -13.94 6.84 1.17
CA ALA A 21 -12.78 5.98 1.33
C ALA A 21 -12.96 5.11 2.58
N ARG A 22 -12.72 3.81 2.46
CA ARG A 22 -12.82 2.85 3.56
C ARG A 22 -11.54 2.04 3.68
N ILE A 23 -11.03 1.93 4.91
CA ILE A 23 -9.96 1.02 5.29
C ILE A 23 -10.57 -0.11 6.11
N THR A 24 -10.41 -1.35 5.68
CA THR A 24 -10.90 -2.53 6.40
C THR A 24 -9.80 -3.56 6.58
N PRO A 25 -9.80 -4.33 7.68
CA PRO A 25 -8.92 -5.50 7.81
C PRO A 25 -9.17 -6.49 6.68
N ASP A 26 -8.09 -7.12 6.22
CA ASP A 26 -8.16 -8.25 5.31
C ASP A 26 -8.15 -9.58 6.09
N GLU A 27 -8.91 -10.57 5.62
CA GLU A 27 -9.07 -11.86 6.29
C GLU A 27 -7.77 -12.69 6.34
N PHE A 28 -6.80 -12.40 5.47
CA PHE A 28 -5.49 -13.03 5.46
C PHE A 28 -4.39 -12.14 6.05
N GLY A 29 -4.77 -11.03 6.70
CA GLY A 29 -3.86 -10.08 7.31
C GLY A 29 -3.63 -8.81 6.50
N GLY A 30 -3.31 -7.73 7.20
CA GLY A 30 -3.17 -6.40 6.61
C GLY A 30 -4.52 -5.68 6.46
N PHE A 31 -4.54 -4.65 5.62
CA PHE A 31 -5.69 -3.78 5.42
C PHE A 31 -5.92 -3.50 3.94
N VAL A 32 -7.19 -3.47 3.52
CA VAL A 32 -7.63 -3.04 2.19
C VAL A 32 -8.10 -1.59 2.25
N LEU A 33 -7.67 -0.79 1.28
CA LEU A 33 -8.23 0.52 0.98
C LEU A 33 -9.20 0.42 -0.20
N GLU A 34 -10.44 0.83 0.01
CA GLU A 34 -11.44 1.04 -1.02
C GLU A 34 -11.77 2.54 -1.13
N ILE A 35 -12.00 3.03 -2.35
CA ILE A 35 -12.45 4.40 -2.61
C ILE A 35 -13.57 4.33 -3.64
N GLY A 36 -14.74 4.92 -3.32
CA GLY A 36 -15.91 4.90 -4.20
C GLY A 36 -16.41 3.49 -4.52
N GLY A 37 -16.23 2.54 -3.61
CA GLY A 37 -16.59 1.13 -3.80
C GLY A 37 -15.61 0.32 -4.66
N ALA A 38 -14.55 0.96 -5.20
CA ALA A 38 -13.49 0.26 -5.91
C ALA A 38 -12.32 -0.04 -4.96
N VAL A 39 -11.86 -1.29 -4.97
CA VAL A 39 -10.63 -1.71 -4.29
C VAL A 39 -9.44 -1.01 -4.93
N GLN A 40 -8.73 -0.22 -4.13
CA GLN A 40 -7.58 0.55 -4.57
C GLN A 40 -6.27 -0.17 -4.23
N SER A 41 -6.11 -0.61 -2.99
CA SER A 41 -4.83 -1.13 -2.52
C SER A 41 -4.96 -2.05 -1.32
N HIS A 42 -3.89 -2.78 -1.01
CA HIS A 42 -3.74 -3.59 0.20
C HIS A 42 -2.34 -3.35 0.79
N VAL A 43 -2.26 -3.35 2.11
CA VAL A 43 -1.00 -3.22 2.85
C VAL A 43 -0.92 -4.29 3.93
N ASP A 44 0.16 -5.08 3.90
CA ASP A 44 0.57 -5.91 5.04
C ASP A 44 1.58 -5.11 5.89
N LEU A 45 1.19 -4.77 7.12
CA LEU A 45 2.03 -3.99 8.03
C LEU A 45 3.14 -4.83 8.68
N ALA A 46 2.99 -6.16 8.70
CA ALA A 46 3.98 -7.07 9.24
C ALA A 46 5.07 -7.41 8.21
N ASP A 47 4.72 -7.40 6.92
CA ASP A 47 5.63 -7.67 5.82
C ASP A 47 5.39 -6.72 4.62
N PRO A 48 6.09 -5.57 4.58
CA PRO A 48 5.94 -4.58 3.50
C PRO A 48 6.32 -5.08 2.10
N ALA A 49 7.01 -6.24 1.99
CA ALA A 49 7.35 -6.84 0.70
C ALA A 49 6.16 -7.62 0.09
N ARG A 50 5.11 -7.87 0.87
CA ARG A 50 3.88 -8.52 0.41
C ARG A 50 2.96 -7.52 -0.29
N ILE A 51 3.00 -7.59 -1.60
CA ILE A 51 2.04 -6.93 -2.47
C ILE A 51 1.03 -7.97 -2.95
N ARG A 52 -0.24 -7.77 -2.58
CA ARG A 52 -1.36 -8.65 -2.91
C ARG A 52 -1.89 -8.45 -4.33
N TYR A 53 -2.07 -7.20 -4.76
CA TYR A 53 -2.72 -6.94 -6.05
C TYR A 53 -1.71 -6.99 -7.19
N GLU A 54 -2.06 -7.76 -8.23
CA GLU A 54 -1.19 -8.04 -9.38
C GLU A 54 -0.68 -6.78 -10.07
N TYR A 55 -1.50 -5.73 -10.19
CA TYR A 55 -1.08 -4.50 -10.85
C TYR A 55 0.05 -3.79 -10.06
N LEU A 56 -0.03 -3.76 -8.72
CA LEU A 56 1.03 -3.24 -7.85
C LEU A 56 2.26 -4.14 -7.93
N ARG A 57 2.08 -5.47 -7.96
CA ARG A 57 3.21 -6.41 -8.06
C ARG A 57 3.96 -6.22 -9.38
N ARG A 58 3.25 -6.00 -10.49
CA ARG A 58 3.88 -5.67 -11.79
C ARG A 58 4.68 -4.37 -11.73
N MET A 59 4.17 -3.34 -11.06
CA MET A 59 4.93 -2.09 -10.86
C MET A 59 6.16 -2.30 -9.97
N ALA A 60 6.05 -3.10 -8.91
CA ALA A 60 7.19 -3.48 -8.08
C ALA A 60 8.26 -4.22 -8.88
N ASN A 61 7.88 -5.16 -9.75
CA ASN A 61 8.84 -5.86 -10.61
C ASN A 61 9.60 -4.90 -11.55
N VAL A 62 8.94 -3.84 -12.05
CA VAL A 62 9.61 -2.80 -12.86
C VAL A 62 10.61 -2.01 -12.01
N LEU A 63 10.23 -1.63 -10.78
CA LEU A 63 11.14 -0.98 -9.83
C LEU A 63 12.33 -1.88 -9.49
N ASP A 64 12.09 -3.19 -9.35
CA ASP A 64 13.13 -4.18 -9.07
C ASP A 64 14.15 -4.30 -10.20
N ALA A 65 13.68 -4.26 -11.45
CA ALA A 65 14.53 -4.34 -12.62
C ALA A 65 15.27 -3.02 -12.94
N ALA A 66 14.87 -1.89 -12.35
CA ALA A 66 15.39 -0.57 -12.72
C ALA A 66 16.78 -0.25 -12.11
N SER A 67 17.19 -0.96 -11.05
CA SER A 67 18.44 -0.72 -10.32
C SER A 67 18.88 -2.00 -9.60
N PRO A 68 20.18 -2.25 -9.39
CA PRO A 68 20.65 -3.42 -8.66
C PRO A 68 19.92 -3.63 -7.32
N ASP A 69 19.81 -4.90 -6.91
CA ASP A 69 19.13 -5.29 -5.68
C ASP A 69 19.66 -4.49 -4.47
N GLY A 70 18.74 -3.91 -3.69
CA GLY A 70 19.06 -3.11 -2.51
C GLY A 70 19.60 -1.70 -2.80
N ALA A 71 19.99 -1.37 -4.02
CA ALA A 71 20.52 -0.05 -4.35
C ALA A 71 19.42 1.03 -4.24
N PRO A 72 19.68 2.16 -3.55
CA PRO A 72 18.70 3.22 -3.39
C PRO A 72 18.36 3.88 -4.73
N VAL A 73 17.11 4.32 -4.85
CA VAL A 73 16.57 5.00 -6.03
C VAL A 73 15.90 6.32 -5.65
N ARG A 74 15.60 7.17 -6.62
CA ARG A 74 14.78 8.38 -6.43
C ARG A 74 13.45 8.18 -7.15
N VAL A 75 12.34 8.28 -6.42
CA VAL A 75 11.01 7.92 -6.95
C VAL A 75 9.99 9.02 -6.65
N LEU A 76 9.27 9.42 -7.70
CA LEU A 76 8.07 10.24 -7.60
C LEU A 76 6.84 9.34 -7.77
N HIS A 77 5.99 9.28 -6.77
CA HIS A 77 4.73 8.55 -6.78
C HIS A 77 3.60 9.50 -7.16
N LEU A 78 3.13 9.46 -8.42
CA LEU A 78 1.97 10.26 -8.84
C LEU A 78 0.68 9.58 -8.36
N GLY A 79 0.31 9.91 -7.13
CA GLY A 79 -0.63 9.12 -6.33
C GLY A 79 0.09 7.97 -5.62
N ALA A 80 -0.51 7.42 -4.56
CA ALA A 80 0.06 6.30 -3.81
C ALA A 80 -0.99 5.67 -2.89
N GLY A 81 -1.97 4.97 -3.48
CA GLY A 81 -3.05 4.33 -2.72
C GLY A 81 -2.52 3.45 -1.57
N ALA A 82 -2.89 3.81 -0.34
CA ALA A 82 -2.41 3.19 0.91
C ALA A 82 -0.88 3.20 1.11
N LEU A 83 -0.11 3.93 0.29
CA LEU A 83 1.35 3.96 0.28
C LEU A 83 2.01 2.56 0.18
N THR A 84 1.41 1.63 -0.55
CA THR A 84 1.94 0.25 -0.69
C THR A 84 3.31 0.22 -1.38
N LEU A 85 3.45 0.86 -2.55
CA LEU A 85 4.74 0.93 -3.25
C LEU A 85 5.81 1.74 -2.48
N PRO A 86 5.48 2.89 -1.85
CA PRO A 86 6.44 3.56 -0.99
C PRO A 86 7.00 2.70 0.15
N ARG A 87 6.14 1.92 0.82
CA ARG A 87 6.56 0.98 1.88
C ARG A 87 7.39 -0.17 1.34
N TYR A 88 6.99 -0.71 0.20
CA TYR A 88 7.74 -1.74 -0.51
C TYR A 88 9.17 -1.27 -0.80
N LEU A 89 9.34 -0.11 -1.45
CA LEU A 89 10.65 0.46 -1.76
C LEU A 89 11.48 0.76 -0.52
N GLN A 90 10.85 1.28 0.55
CA GLN A 90 11.58 1.54 1.79
C GLN A 90 12.14 0.25 2.40
N ALA A 91 11.42 -0.87 2.28
CA ALA A 91 11.85 -2.16 2.80
C ALA A 91 12.91 -2.84 1.91
N THR A 92 12.76 -2.78 0.58
CA THR A 92 13.67 -3.46 -0.36
C THR A 92 14.87 -2.64 -0.76
N ARG A 93 14.80 -1.30 -0.66
CA ARG A 93 15.82 -0.33 -1.10
C ARG A 93 15.95 0.82 -0.07
N PRO A 94 16.41 0.52 1.16
CA PRO A 94 16.54 1.52 2.20
C PRO A 94 17.45 2.68 1.76
N GLY A 95 17.05 3.91 2.09
CA GLY A 95 17.78 5.13 1.69
C GLY A 95 17.31 5.72 0.35
N SER A 96 16.33 5.11 -0.33
CA SER A 96 15.69 5.71 -1.49
C SER A 96 14.97 7.01 -1.13
N GLU A 97 15.18 8.08 -1.90
CA GLU A 97 14.41 9.31 -1.75
C GLU A 97 13.05 9.14 -2.43
N GLN A 98 11.97 9.46 -1.73
CA GLN A 98 10.61 9.24 -2.21
C GLN A 98 9.77 10.50 -2.03
N THR A 99 9.07 10.91 -3.08
CA THR A 99 8.07 12.00 -3.06
C THR A 99 6.72 11.43 -3.46
N VAL A 100 5.66 11.83 -2.75
CA VAL A 100 4.26 11.41 -2.97
C VAL A 100 3.40 12.65 -3.20
#